data_AF-A0A0J6ZKT5-F1
#
_entry.id   AF-A0A0J6ZKT5-F1
#
_cell.length_a   1.000
_cell.length_b   1.000
_cell.length_c   1.000
_cell.angle_alpha   90.00
_cell.angle_beta   90.00
_cell.angle_gamma   90.00
#
_symmetry.space_group_name_H-M   'P 1'
#
loop_
_entity.id
_entity.type
_entity.pdbx_description
1 polymer ?
#
loop_
_entity_poly.entity_id
_entity_poly.type
_entity_poly.pdbx_seq_one_letter_code
_entity_poly.pdbx_strand_id
1 'polypeptide(L)'
;MIIQKIKQYTAGQQGYVFVFVAVILPLLFAAGALAVDVGYAYVAKTALQNAADAAALAGAAQSDDDTTDVNSVVKTYIQRNSAADNTITVSSSESTDASIPDTENSIYALTNAIKQTNGSTTLRVTLGERVPTFFLKFFGFTTFPVAVVATAEYTPGGSSGTSDEFGGLFGNVILGDQNIYFNTTGITITGNVQTNGTITMDNHWAAAITSGEVIGYTGTSIWGIYGWYTNQKGVSTQGYYTIEDGSNNIDIVPQYGDKKDISLANNSVMSKYIAAKQTAAAETNSTTHVYSDYTGSSQSFYTNSVNNYTGLTNQYDRNYTLIVVSGDVQVNVQEKLSEALVVISLNGNIQANVQNTKDNNLMLISENGNISLQNSVAVNVWAYAPNGTVLVDGSGATVTGSLVGKNVKFTSWGQQIVYSSSSNFSSSTSDSGNSSSSSTKGSIKLIDDNKYVS
;
A
#
# COMPACT_ATOMS: atom_id res chain seq x y z
N MET A 1 50.55 -3.11 -79.66
CA MET A 1 51.67 -2.76 -78.76
C MET A 1 51.27 -2.01 -77.48
N ILE A 2 50.03 -1.51 -77.36
CA ILE A 2 49.56 -0.77 -76.15
C ILE A 2 49.07 -1.71 -75.03
N ILE A 3 48.53 -2.89 -75.37
CA ILE A 3 47.96 -3.84 -74.38
C ILE A 3 49.04 -4.52 -73.50
N GLN A 4 50.28 -4.68 -73.99
CA GLN A 4 51.37 -5.26 -73.19
C GLN A 4 51.96 -4.30 -72.16
N LYS A 5 51.81 -2.97 -72.32
CA LYS A 5 52.35 -1.99 -71.37
C LYS A 5 51.45 -1.78 -70.14
N ILE A 6 50.16 -2.12 -70.21
CA ILE A 6 49.25 -2.00 -69.05
C ILE A 6 49.54 -3.11 -68.02
N LYS A 7 50.04 -4.29 -68.44
CA LYS A 7 50.39 -5.41 -67.55
C LYS A 7 51.63 -5.18 -66.68
N GLN A 8 52.48 -4.19 -67.00
CA GLN A 8 53.74 -3.95 -66.27
C GLN A 8 53.62 -2.88 -65.16
N TYR A 9 52.61 -2.00 -65.20
CA TYR A 9 52.39 -1.03 -64.13
C TYR A 9 51.66 -1.60 -62.92
N THR A 10 50.95 -2.73 -63.06
CA THR A 10 50.31 -3.41 -61.92
C THR A 10 51.25 -4.41 -61.23
N ALA A 11 52.35 -4.84 -61.85
CA ALA A 11 53.23 -5.87 -61.31
C ALA A 11 54.27 -5.36 -60.29
N GLY A 12 54.56 -4.04 -60.24
CA GLY A 12 55.58 -3.45 -59.36
C GLY A 12 55.05 -2.86 -58.05
N GLN A 13 53.74 -2.60 -57.93
CA GLN A 13 53.11 -2.05 -56.71
C GLN A 13 52.37 -3.10 -55.86
N GLN A 14 52.26 -4.35 -56.35
CA GLN A 14 51.58 -5.44 -55.65
C GLN A 14 52.38 -6.01 -54.45
N GLY A 15 53.71 -5.82 -54.42
CA GLY A 15 54.55 -6.33 -53.33
C GLY A 15 54.34 -5.61 -51.99
N TYR A 16 54.24 -4.27 -52.00
CA TYR A 16 53.99 -3.49 -50.78
C TYR A 16 52.57 -3.72 -50.25
N VAL A 17 51.58 -3.78 -51.13
CA VAL A 17 50.19 -4.09 -50.75
C VAL A 17 50.10 -5.46 -50.10
N PHE A 18 50.82 -6.46 -50.61
CA PHE A 18 50.86 -7.79 -50.01
C PHE A 18 51.45 -7.78 -48.58
N VAL A 19 52.59 -7.09 -48.37
CA VAL A 19 53.19 -6.95 -47.03
C VAL A 19 52.27 -6.18 -46.08
N PHE A 20 51.67 -5.10 -46.56
CA PHE A 20 50.74 -4.28 -45.78
C PHE A 20 49.49 -5.07 -45.37
N VAL A 21 48.88 -5.82 -46.30
CA VAL A 21 47.75 -6.71 -46.01
C VAL A 21 48.15 -7.84 -45.07
N ALA A 22 49.35 -8.43 -45.23
CA ALA A 22 49.85 -9.49 -44.36
C ALA A 22 50.02 -9.04 -42.90
N VAL A 23 50.28 -7.76 -42.65
CA VAL A 23 50.39 -7.19 -41.29
C VAL A 23 49.03 -6.71 -40.76
N ILE A 24 48.23 -6.04 -41.60
CA ILE A 24 46.96 -5.46 -41.17
C ILE A 24 45.87 -6.50 -40.97
N LEU A 25 45.82 -7.55 -41.78
CA LEU A 25 44.76 -8.55 -41.71
C LEU A 25 44.76 -9.28 -40.35
N PRO A 26 45.91 -9.75 -39.80
CA PRO A 26 45.99 -10.23 -38.42
C PRO A 26 45.63 -9.18 -37.38
N LEU A 27 46.03 -7.92 -37.57
CA LEU A 27 45.71 -6.83 -36.65
C LEU A 27 44.20 -6.55 -36.59
N LEU A 28 43.52 -6.59 -37.73
CA LEU A 28 42.07 -6.46 -37.82
C LEU A 28 41.35 -7.64 -37.16
N PHE A 29 41.84 -8.86 -37.36
CA PHE A 29 41.30 -10.03 -36.65
C PHE A 29 41.52 -9.94 -35.14
N ALA A 30 42.69 -9.48 -34.68
CA ALA A 30 42.96 -9.27 -33.26
C ALA A 30 42.04 -8.19 -32.66
N ALA A 31 41.82 -7.08 -33.37
CA ALA A 31 40.90 -6.03 -32.95
C ALA A 31 39.44 -6.52 -32.92
N GLY A 32 39.01 -7.27 -33.93
CA GLY A 32 37.66 -7.86 -33.98
C GLY A 32 37.44 -8.91 -32.89
N ALA A 33 38.43 -9.75 -32.64
CA ALA A 33 38.45 -10.72 -31.55
C ALA A 33 38.29 -10.04 -30.18
N LEU A 34 39.08 -8.99 -29.93
CA LEU A 34 38.97 -8.19 -28.70
C LEU A 34 37.59 -7.55 -28.57
N ALA A 35 37.04 -7.03 -29.67
CA ALA A 35 35.71 -6.44 -29.68
C ALA A 35 34.61 -7.44 -29.31
N VAL A 36 34.72 -8.71 -29.72
CA VAL A 36 33.77 -9.76 -29.33
C VAL A 36 33.87 -10.07 -27.84
N ASP A 37 35.08 -10.23 -27.30
CA ASP A 37 35.27 -10.51 -25.87
C ASP A 37 34.75 -9.36 -24.99
N VAL A 38 35.07 -8.11 -25.33
CA VAL A 38 34.57 -6.92 -24.62
C VAL A 38 33.06 -6.77 -24.78
N GLY A 39 32.53 -7.03 -25.98
CA GLY A 39 31.09 -6.97 -26.24
C GLY A 39 30.31 -7.98 -25.40
N TYR A 40 30.80 -9.21 -25.30
CA TYR A 40 30.21 -10.23 -24.46
C TYR A 40 30.26 -9.84 -22.97
N ALA A 41 31.42 -9.37 -22.49
CA ALA A 41 31.56 -8.87 -21.11
C ALA A 41 30.62 -7.70 -20.81
N TYR A 42 30.36 -6.82 -21.77
CA TYR A 42 29.43 -5.70 -21.63
C TYR A 42 27.96 -6.16 -21.51
N VAL A 43 27.55 -7.15 -22.30
CA VAL A 43 26.21 -7.75 -22.20
C VAL A 43 26.03 -8.44 -20.85
N ALA A 44 27.03 -9.22 -20.41
CA ALA A 44 27.02 -9.85 -19.10
C ALA A 44 26.94 -8.81 -17.96
N LYS A 45 27.69 -7.70 -18.07
CA LYS A 45 27.60 -6.58 -17.13
C LYS A 45 26.18 -6.01 -17.04
N THR A 46 25.49 -5.86 -18.17
CA THR A 46 24.13 -5.33 -18.21
C THR A 46 23.14 -6.29 -17.54
N ALA A 47 23.26 -7.59 -17.81
CA ALA A 47 22.45 -8.62 -17.15
C ALA A 47 22.69 -8.65 -15.63
N LEU A 48 23.96 -8.59 -15.21
CA LEU A 48 24.35 -8.51 -13.81
C LEU A 48 23.79 -7.27 -13.13
N GLN A 49 23.79 -6.10 -13.79
CA GLN A 49 23.23 -4.88 -13.22
C GLN A 49 21.72 -5.03 -12.98
N ASN A 50 20.97 -5.55 -13.95
CA ASN A 50 19.53 -5.79 -13.78
C ASN A 50 19.25 -6.77 -12.63
N ALA A 51 20.09 -7.81 -12.48
CA ALA A 51 20.00 -8.75 -11.38
C ALA A 51 20.32 -8.09 -10.03
N ALA A 52 21.33 -7.22 -9.97
CA ALA A 52 21.71 -6.48 -8.77
C ALA A 52 20.58 -5.50 -8.36
N ASP A 53 20.02 -4.76 -9.30
CA ASP A 53 18.92 -3.81 -9.06
C ASP A 53 17.68 -4.52 -8.54
N ALA A 54 17.28 -5.64 -9.17
CA ALA A 54 16.15 -6.45 -8.72
C ALA A 54 16.38 -7.06 -7.34
N ALA A 55 17.59 -7.54 -7.07
CA ALA A 55 17.96 -8.13 -5.78
C ALA A 55 18.04 -7.08 -4.66
N ALA A 56 18.58 -5.89 -4.94
CA ALA A 56 18.64 -4.79 -3.99
C ALA A 56 17.22 -4.32 -3.64
N LEU A 57 16.35 -4.09 -4.63
CA LEU A 57 14.96 -3.71 -4.41
C LEU A 57 14.20 -4.74 -3.59
N ALA A 58 14.30 -6.02 -3.94
CA ALA A 58 13.59 -7.09 -3.25
C ALA A 58 14.13 -7.34 -1.84
N GLY A 59 15.45 -7.30 -1.65
CA GLY A 59 16.06 -7.48 -0.34
C GLY A 59 15.77 -6.29 0.59
N ALA A 60 15.81 -5.06 0.09
CA ALA A 60 15.47 -3.86 0.87
C ALA A 60 14.00 -3.90 1.32
N ALA A 61 13.09 -4.36 0.46
CA ALA A 61 11.66 -4.51 0.77
C ALA A 61 11.39 -5.41 1.98
N GLN A 62 12.26 -6.39 2.20
CA GLN A 62 12.09 -7.43 3.21
C GLN A 62 12.94 -7.18 4.46
N SER A 63 13.77 -6.12 4.45
CA SER A 63 14.72 -5.84 5.52
C SER A 63 14.08 -5.30 6.81
N ASP A 64 12.78 -4.98 6.78
CA ASP A 64 11.97 -4.54 7.93
C ASP A 64 11.20 -5.70 8.60
N ASP A 65 11.24 -6.90 7.99
CA ASP A 65 10.62 -8.11 8.54
C ASP A 65 11.69 -8.95 9.25
N ASP A 66 11.71 -8.86 10.58
CA ASP A 66 12.66 -9.60 11.45
C ASP A 66 12.58 -11.13 11.30
N THR A 67 11.58 -11.67 10.59
CA THR A 67 11.41 -13.11 10.39
C THR A 67 12.02 -13.66 9.09
N THR A 68 12.49 -12.79 8.19
CA THR A 68 12.90 -13.21 6.84
C THR A 68 14.40 -13.16 6.62
N ASP A 69 14.95 -14.24 6.05
CA ASP A 69 16.33 -14.28 5.59
C ASP A 69 16.49 -13.48 4.28
N VAL A 70 16.91 -12.21 4.42
CA VAL A 70 17.19 -11.29 3.30
C VAL A 70 18.13 -11.92 2.26
N ASN A 71 19.09 -12.75 2.67
CA ASN A 71 20.02 -13.39 1.74
C ASN A 71 19.33 -14.43 0.85
N SER A 72 18.32 -15.12 1.36
CA SER A 72 17.49 -16.05 0.59
C SER A 72 16.66 -15.33 -0.48
N VAL A 73 16.11 -14.15 -0.14
CA VAL A 73 15.38 -13.30 -1.08
C VAL A 73 16.32 -12.78 -2.17
N VAL A 74 17.45 -12.18 -1.78
CA VAL A 74 18.49 -11.71 -2.70
C VAL A 74 18.91 -12.82 -3.66
N LYS A 75 19.20 -14.02 -3.15
CA LYS A 75 19.55 -15.19 -3.98
C LYS A 75 18.47 -15.52 -5.01
N THR A 76 17.20 -15.52 -4.60
CA THR A 76 16.07 -15.82 -5.48
C THR A 76 15.97 -14.82 -6.63
N TYR A 77 16.13 -13.53 -6.35
CA TYR A 77 16.02 -12.48 -7.37
C TYR A 77 17.26 -12.42 -8.29
N ILE A 78 18.45 -12.72 -7.77
CA ILE A 78 19.64 -12.94 -8.62
C ILE A 78 19.37 -14.11 -9.57
N GLN A 79 18.88 -15.25 -9.07
CA GLN A 79 18.66 -16.44 -9.89
C GLN A 79 17.61 -16.24 -10.99
N ARG A 80 16.57 -15.46 -10.74
CA ARG A 80 15.54 -15.13 -11.75
C ARG A 80 16.05 -14.20 -12.86
N ASN A 81 17.06 -13.38 -12.57
CA ASN A 81 17.57 -12.35 -13.47
C ASN A 81 18.98 -12.66 -14.03
N SER A 82 19.57 -13.79 -13.61
CA SER A 82 20.87 -14.27 -14.10
C SER A 82 20.69 -15.39 -15.13
N ALA A 83 21.73 -15.65 -15.93
CA ALA A 83 21.76 -16.79 -16.84
C ALA A 83 21.68 -18.12 -16.04
N ALA A 84 20.95 -19.10 -16.59
CA ALA A 84 20.38 -20.25 -15.85
C ALA A 84 21.36 -21.26 -15.21
N ASP A 85 22.68 -21.11 -15.38
CA ASP A 85 23.66 -22.15 -15.03
C ASP A 85 24.74 -21.70 -14.01
N ASN A 86 24.65 -20.49 -13.45
CA ASN A 86 25.65 -20.00 -12.49
C ASN A 86 25.38 -20.47 -11.06
N THR A 87 26.44 -20.87 -10.36
CA THR A 87 26.37 -21.14 -8.92
C THR A 87 26.34 -19.81 -8.16
N ILE A 88 25.27 -19.54 -7.40
CA ILE A 88 25.10 -18.27 -6.67
C ILE A 88 25.46 -18.45 -5.20
N THR A 89 26.48 -17.71 -4.76
CA THR A 89 26.87 -17.61 -3.34
C THR A 89 26.53 -16.22 -2.83
N VAL A 90 25.72 -16.14 -1.77
CA VAL A 90 25.36 -14.87 -1.12
C VAL A 90 25.99 -14.86 0.27
N SER A 91 26.63 -13.76 0.65
CA SER A 91 27.21 -13.55 1.98
C SER A 91 26.94 -12.13 2.45
N SER A 92 26.68 -11.98 3.75
CA SER A 92 26.60 -10.67 4.39
C SER A 92 27.97 -10.21 4.84
N SER A 93 28.28 -8.93 4.63
CA SER A 93 29.50 -8.30 5.17
C SER A 93 29.23 -6.86 5.55
N GLU A 94 29.82 -6.43 6.67
CA GLU A 94 29.88 -5.03 7.10
C GLU A 94 30.86 -4.21 6.23
N SER A 95 31.74 -4.87 5.47
CA SER A 95 32.65 -4.21 4.53
C SER A 95 31.98 -3.93 3.19
N THR A 96 32.26 -2.77 2.61
CA THR A 96 31.87 -2.43 1.24
C THR A 96 32.80 -3.01 0.17
N ASP A 97 33.97 -3.49 0.58
CA ASP A 97 34.94 -4.13 -0.30
C ASP A 97 34.63 -5.62 -0.41
N ALA A 98 34.22 -6.03 -1.61
CA ALA A 98 34.04 -7.42 -1.98
C ALA A 98 35.30 -7.93 -2.71
N SER A 99 36.03 -8.87 -2.13
CA SER A 99 36.95 -9.70 -2.89
C SER A 99 36.15 -10.73 -3.69
N ILE A 100 36.13 -10.62 -5.02
CA ILE A 100 35.48 -11.60 -5.90
C ILE A 100 36.39 -12.84 -5.96
N PRO A 101 35.99 -13.99 -5.40
CA PRO A 101 36.81 -15.19 -5.45
C PRO A 101 36.93 -15.72 -6.88
N ASP A 102 38.05 -16.36 -7.15
CA ASP A 102 38.47 -16.75 -8.50
C ASP A 102 37.83 -18.09 -8.92
N THR A 103 36.52 -18.08 -9.17
CA THR A 103 35.78 -19.28 -9.59
C THR A 103 34.91 -18.98 -10.82
N GLU A 104 35.15 -19.70 -11.91
CA GLU A 104 34.37 -19.61 -13.15
C GLU A 104 32.90 -20.01 -12.93
N ASN A 105 31.98 -19.39 -13.68
CA ASN A 105 30.53 -19.64 -13.63
C ASN A 105 29.92 -19.54 -12.22
N SER A 106 30.48 -18.65 -11.40
CA SER A 106 29.94 -18.33 -10.09
C SER A 106 29.59 -16.85 -10.02
N ILE A 107 28.42 -16.57 -9.47
CA ILE A 107 28.01 -15.22 -9.10
C ILE A 107 28.20 -15.10 -7.59
N TYR A 108 29.04 -14.16 -7.20
CA TYR A 108 29.21 -13.79 -5.81
C TYR A 108 28.41 -12.55 -5.49
N ALA A 109 27.57 -12.64 -4.48
CA ALA A 109 26.77 -11.54 -3.98
C ALA A 109 27.20 -11.18 -2.55
N LEU A 110 27.53 -9.91 -2.35
CA LEU A 110 27.73 -9.33 -1.03
C LEU A 110 26.54 -8.45 -0.68
N THR A 111 25.89 -8.73 0.45
CA THR A 111 24.82 -7.90 1.01
C THR A 111 25.35 -7.08 2.18
N ASN A 112 25.07 -5.79 2.16
CA ASN A 112 25.39 -4.86 3.25
C ASN A 112 24.14 -4.05 3.58
N ALA A 113 23.56 -4.29 4.75
CA ALA A 113 22.35 -3.63 5.21
C ALA A 113 22.70 -2.63 6.31
N ILE A 114 22.30 -1.37 6.14
CA ILE A 114 22.53 -0.31 7.11
C ILE A 114 21.19 0.29 7.51
N LYS A 115 20.87 0.25 8.82
CA LYS A 115 19.73 0.96 9.39
C LYS A 115 20.11 2.43 9.61
N GLN A 116 19.37 3.33 9.00
CA GLN A 116 19.58 4.77 9.08
C GLN A 116 18.86 5.36 10.30
N THR A 117 19.32 6.51 10.80
CA THR A 117 18.74 7.19 11.98
C THR A 117 17.29 7.64 11.77
N ASN A 118 16.83 7.76 10.52
CA ASN A 118 15.46 8.10 10.14
C ASN A 118 14.52 6.89 10.01
N GLY A 119 14.95 5.69 10.43
CA GLY A 119 14.18 4.44 10.30
C GLY A 119 14.23 3.80 8.91
N SER A 120 14.84 4.46 7.91
CA SER A 120 15.08 3.90 6.58
C SER A 120 16.13 2.78 6.65
N THR A 121 15.99 1.74 5.83
CA THR A 121 17.01 0.70 5.68
C THR A 121 17.59 0.74 4.27
N THR A 122 18.90 0.87 4.15
CA THR A 122 19.60 0.76 2.87
C THR A 122 20.21 -0.62 2.73
N LEU A 123 19.91 -1.31 1.62
CA LEU A 123 20.55 -2.56 1.26
C LEU A 123 21.41 -2.35 0.01
N ARG A 124 22.72 -2.55 0.15
CA ARG A 124 23.67 -2.57 -0.96
C ARG A 124 23.95 -4.01 -1.36
N VAL A 125 23.81 -4.29 -2.65
CA VAL A 125 24.10 -5.59 -3.27
C VAL A 125 25.25 -5.41 -4.26
N THR A 126 26.36 -6.09 -4.01
CA THR A 126 27.51 -6.14 -4.94
C THR A 126 27.52 -7.50 -5.61
N LEU A 127 27.43 -7.54 -6.95
CA LEU A 127 27.54 -8.78 -7.73
C LEU A 127 28.87 -8.82 -8.49
N GLY A 128 29.54 -9.95 -8.43
CA GLY A 128 30.75 -10.25 -9.19
C GLY A 128 30.65 -11.56 -9.94
N GLU A 129 31.07 -11.56 -11.20
CA GLU A 129 31.15 -12.74 -12.07
C GLU A 129 32.44 -12.71 -12.89
N ARG A 130 33.00 -13.89 -13.20
CA ARG A 130 34.09 -14.02 -14.17
C ARG A 130 33.55 -14.64 -15.45
N VAL A 131 33.44 -13.84 -16.50
CA VAL A 131 32.94 -14.32 -17.79
C VAL A 131 34.06 -14.94 -18.63
N PRO A 132 33.80 -16.04 -19.35
CA PRO A 132 34.81 -16.65 -20.21
C PRO A 132 35.16 -15.72 -21.36
N THR A 133 36.43 -15.76 -21.79
CA THR A 133 36.86 -15.12 -23.03
C THR A 133 36.95 -16.14 -24.17
N PHE A 134 36.61 -15.70 -25.38
CA PHE A 134 36.67 -16.51 -26.58
C PHE A 134 38.05 -16.43 -27.24
N PHE A 135 38.62 -15.23 -27.34
CA PHE A 135 39.88 -15.02 -28.05
C PHE A 135 41.03 -14.61 -27.12
N LEU A 136 40.76 -13.81 -26.09
CA LEU A 136 41.76 -13.41 -25.09
C LEU A 136 42.39 -14.61 -24.36
N LYS A 137 41.71 -15.76 -24.30
CA LYS A 137 42.26 -17.02 -23.78
C LYS A 137 43.53 -17.47 -24.52
N PHE A 138 43.68 -17.15 -25.81
CA PHE A 138 44.91 -17.48 -26.57
C PHE A 138 46.12 -16.66 -26.10
N PHE A 139 45.89 -15.57 -25.38
CA PHE A 139 46.91 -14.72 -24.78
C PHE A 139 47.06 -14.95 -23.26
N GLY A 140 46.46 -16.03 -22.73
CA GLY A 140 46.55 -16.40 -21.31
C GLY A 140 45.47 -15.79 -20.41
N PHE A 141 44.55 -14.99 -20.96
CA PHE A 141 43.43 -14.39 -20.21
C PHE A 141 42.16 -15.22 -20.42
N THR A 142 41.97 -16.28 -19.63
CA THR A 142 40.84 -17.20 -19.79
C THR A 142 39.49 -16.60 -19.38
N THR A 143 39.51 -15.62 -18.46
CA THR A 143 38.30 -14.96 -17.95
C THR A 143 38.46 -13.45 -17.86
N PHE A 144 37.32 -12.74 -17.87
CA PHE A 144 37.23 -11.31 -17.65
C PHE A 144 36.35 -11.04 -16.41
N PRO A 145 36.86 -10.34 -15.37
CA PRO A 145 36.07 -10.04 -14.19
C PRO A 145 35.07 -8.91 -14.50
N VAL A 146 33.81 -9.11 -14.10
CA VAL A 146 32.75 -8.12 -14.21
C VAL A 146 32.13 -7.95 -12.83
N ALA A 147 32.03 -6.70 -12.39
CA ALA A 147 31.44 -6.34 -11.11
C ALA A 147 30.44 -5.21 -11.29
N VAL A 148 29.34 -5.28 -10.54
CA VAL A 148 28.28 -4.28 -10.50
C VAL A 148 27.83 -4.08 -9.06
N VAL A 149 27.26 -2.91 -8.80
CA VAL A 149 26.71 -2.57 -7.49
C VAL A 149 25.34 -1.94 -7.71
N ALA A 150 24.41 -2.27 -6.82
CA ALA A 150 23.12 -1.62 -6.72
C ALA A 150 22.78 -1.39 -5.25
N THR A 151 22.28 -0.21 -4.93
CA THR A 151 21.80 0.10 -3.59
C THR A 151 20.35 0.52 -3.64
N ALA A 152 19.53 -0.10 -2.80
CA ALA A 152 18.13 0.25 -2.62
C ALA A 152 17.91 0.81 -1.22
N GLU A 153 17.05 1.82 -1.14
CA GLU A 153 16.58 2.40 0.12
C GLU A 153 15.12 2.00 0.31
N TYR A 154 14.82 1.36 1.44
CA TYR A 154 13.47 1.17 1.95
C TYR A 154 13.19 2.22 3.02
N THR A 155 12.25 3.12 2.74
CA THR A 155 11.73 4.07 3.73
C THR A 155 10.41 3.52 4.27
N PRO A 156 10.32 3.10 5.54
CA PRO A 156 9.06 2.63 6.10
C PRO A 156 7.97 3.69 5.96
N GLY A 157 6.76 3.24 5.64
CA GLY A 157 5.61 4.13 5.59
C GLY A 157 5.39 4.73 6.98
N GLY A 158 5.11 6.03 7.05
CA GLY A 158 4.91 6.72 8.32
C GLY A 158 4.03 5.91 9.27
N SER A 159 4.54 5.68 10.48
CA SER A 159 3.88 4.90 11.52
C SER A 159 2.63 5.64 12.00
N SER A 160 1.48 5.46 11.33
CA SER A 160 0.13 5.77 11.84
C SER A 160 -0.97 5.37 10.85
N GLY A 161 -1.56 4.19 11.07
CA GLY A 161 -2.73 3.68 10.35
C GLY A 161 -2.40 2.47 9.48
N THR A 162 -3.15 1.37 9.65
CA THR A 162 -2.94 0.18 8.82
C THR A 162 -3.20 0.52 7.35
N SER A 163 -2.36 0.00 6.44
CA SER A 163 -2.55 0.22 5.00
C SER A 163 -3.76 -0.57 4.52
N ASP A 164 -4.75 0.12 3.96
CA ASP A 164 -5.87 -0.46 3.23
C ASP A 164 -5.83 -0.02 1.76
N GLU A 165 -6.69 -0.61 0.92
CA GLU A 165 -6.81 -0.26 -0.50
C GLU A 165 -7.39 1.15 -0.78
N PHE A 166 -7.72 1.92 0.26
CA PHE A 166 -8.17 3.31 0.23
C PHE A 166 -7.11 4.28 0.82
N GLY A 167 -5.84 3.89 0.87
CA GLY A 167 -4.74 4.74 1.36
C GLY A 167 -4.67 4.82 2.90
N GLY A 168 -5.19 3.81 3.59
CA GLY A 168 -5.22 3.74 5.05
C GLY A 168 -6.32 4.60 5.68
N LEU A 169 -7.37 4.98 4.93
CA LEU A 169 -8.53 5.70 5.50
C LEU A 169 -9.34 4.79 6.43
N PHE A 170 -9.58 3.57 5.99
CA PHE A 170 -10.34 2.53 6.67
C PHE A 170 -9.48 1.55 7.46
N GLY A 171 -8.21 1.86 7.70
CA GLY A 171 -7.26 1.00 8.41
C GLY A 171 -7.42 1.01 9.94
N ASN A 172 -8.29 1.87 10.45
CA ASN A 172 -8.66 1.96 11.85
C ASN A 172 -10.16 1.66 11.98
N VAL A 173 -10.60 1.18 13.14
CA VAL A 173 -12.05 1.00 13.37
C VAL A 173 -12.77 2.34 13.46
N ILE A 174 -12.09 3.35 14.00
CA ILE A 174 -12.58 4.73 14.08
C ILE A 174 -11.43 5.67 13.72
N LEU A 175 -11.69 6.63 12.82
CA LEU A 175 -10.79 7.72 12.48
C LEU A 175 -11.54 9.07 12.51
N GLY A 176 -11.28 9.88 13.54
CA GLY A 176 -11.87 11.21 13.69
C GLY A 176 -10.86 12.34 13.46
N ASP A 177 -11.05 13.18 12.44
CA ASP A 177 -10.10 14.29 12.17
C ASP A 177 -10.14 15.38 13.24
N GLN A 178 -11.32 15.76 13.73
CA GLN A 178 -11.42 16.76 14.81
C GLN A 178 -11.79 16.14 16.14
N ASN A 179 -12.86 15.35 16.19
CA ASN A 179 -13.33 14.81 17.46
C ASN A 179 -13.95 13.43 17.33
N ILE A 180 -13.84 12.67 18.41
CA ILE A 180 -14.61 11.44 18.64
C ILE A 180 -15.44 11.65 19.90
N TYR A 181 -16.75 11.47 19.82
CA TYR A 181 -17.69 11.71 20.91
C TYR A 181 -18.37 10.41 21.35
N PHE A 182 -18.26 10.09 22.63
CA PHE A 182 -19.03 9.02 23.26
C PHE A 182 -20.09 9.63 24.19
N ASN A 183 -21.30 9.85 23.67
CA ASN A 183 -22.45 10.46 24.36
C ASN A 183 -23.36 9.38 24.97
N THR A 184 -22.76 8.34 25.57
CA THR A 184 -23.50 7.19 26.12
C THR A 184 -22.54 6.35 26.96
N THR A 185 -22.95 5.15 27.40
CA THR A 185 -22.13 4.20 28.14
C THR A 185 -22.14 2.80 27.54
N GLY A 186 -21.15 2.00 27.95
CA GLY A 186 -21.08 0.58 27.61
C GLY A 186 -20.65 0.29 26.18
N ILE A 187 -20.03 1.25 25.48
CA ILE A 187 -19.49 0.99 24.15
C ILE A 187 -18.26 0.09 24.26
N THR A 188 -18.16 -0.94 23.44
CA THR A 188 -16.95 -1.76 23.32
C THR A 188 -16.35 -1.62 21.94
N ILE A 189 -15.02 -1.51 21.88
CA ILE A 189 -14.29 -1.27 20.63
C ILE A 189 -13.21 -2.33 20.47
N THR A 190 -13.24 -3.04 19.35
CA THR A 190 -12.21 -4.01 18.95
C THR A 190 -11.55 -3.49 17.67
N GLY A 191 -10.40 -2.85 17.80
CA GLY A 191 -9.63 -2.25 16.71
C GLY A 191 -8.97 -0.93 17.11
N ASN A 192 -8.10 -0.44 16.23
CA ASN A 192 -7.38 0.81 16.47
C ASN A 192 -8.30 2.03 16.32
N VAL A 193 -8.21 2.95 17.27
CA VAL A 193 -8.92 4.24 17.26
C VAL A 193 -7.89 5.33 17.00
N GLN A 194 -8.06 6.08 15.92
CA GLN A 194 -7.17 7.18 15.58
C GLN A 194 -7.91 8.52 15.58
N THR A 195 -7.27 9.58 16.07
CA THR A 195 -7.80 10.94 15.95
C THR A 195 -6.71 11.98 15.73
N ASN A 196 -6.99 13.02 14.94
CA ASN A 196 -6.11 14.21 14.87
C ASN A 196 -6.53 15.30 15.88
N GLY A 197 -7.55 15.05 16.69
CA GLY A 197 -8.01 15.97 17.71
C GLY A 197 -8.37 15.23 18.98
N THR A 198 -9.60 15.43 19.47
CA THR A 198 -9.95 15.07 20.85
C THR A 198 -11.03 13.99 20.92
N ILE A 199 -10.80 12.99 21.76
CA ILE A 199 -11.77 11.99 22.20
C ILE A 199 -12.47 12.52 23.45
N THR A 200 -13.78 12.77 23.35
CA THR A 200 -14.62 13.30 24.42
C THR A 200 -15.65 12.26 24.86
N MET A 201 -15.84 12.14 26.18
CA MET A 201 -16.77 11.22 26.80
C MET A 201 -17.70 11.98 27.74
N ASP A 202 -19.02 11.73 27.63
CA ASP A 202 -20.03 12.42 28.44
C ASP A 202 -20.41 11.65 29.72
N ASN A 203 -20.01 10.38 29.84
CA ASN A 203 -20.38 9.51 30.96
C ASN A 203 -19.20 8.67 31.45
N HIS A 204 -19.30 8.18 32.69
CA HIS A 204 -18.40 7.18 33.25
C HIS A 204 -18.53 5.86 32.48
N TRP A 205 -17.39 5.25 32.10
CA TRP A 205 -17.35 4.04 31.26
C TRP A 205 -18.09 4.21 29.92
N ALA A 206 -17.88 5.36 29.27
CA ALA A 206 -18.50 5.64 27.99
C ALA A 206 -18.15 4.59 26.92
N ALA A 207 -16.85 4.28 26.80
CA ALA A 207 -16.32 3.28 25.89
C ALA A 207 -15.11 2.54 26.48
N ALA A 208 -14.96 1.27 26.11
CA ALA A 208 -13.79 0.44 26.43
C ALA A 208 -13.20 -0.14 25.13
N ILE A 209 -11.90 0.00 24.95
CA ILE A 209 -11.17 -0.67 23.86
C ILE A 209 -10.73 -2.03 24.38
N THR A 210 -11.32 -3.11 23.85
CA THR A 210 -11.06 -4.48 24.29
C THR A 210 -9.84 -5.09 23.59
N SER A 211 -9.51 -4.57 22.41
CA SER A 211 -8.32 -4.93 21.63
C SER A 211 -8.02 -3.79 20.67
N GLY A 212 -6.74 -3.45 20.47
CA GLY A 212 -6.29 -2.33 19.64
C GLY A 212 -5.72 -1.16 20.42
N GLU A 213 -5.27 -0.14 19.70
CA GLU A 213 -4.55 1.02 20.25
C GLU A 213 -5.30 2.33 20.04
N VAL A 214 -4.98 3.34 20.86
CA VAL A 214 -5.38 4.73 20.62
C VAL A 214 -4.20 5.48 20.02
N ILE A 215 -4.41 6.08 18.85
CA ILE A 215 -3.40 6.83 18.10
C ILE A 215 -3.86 8.28 17.99
N GLY A 216 -3.04 9.22 18.41
CA GLY A 216 -3.32 10.64 18.27
C GLY A 216 -2.29 11.40 17.45
N TYR A 217 -2.64 12.62 17.08
CA TYR A 217 -1.71 13.54 16.44
C TYR A 217 -0.78 14.21 17.47
N THR A 218 0.50 14.27 17.13
CA THR A 218 1.53 14.94 17.93
C THR A 218 1.20 16.43 18.09
N GLY A 219 1.00 16.88 19.33
CA GLY A 219 0.68 18.28 19.65
C GLY A 219 -0.78 18.55 19.99
N THR A 220 -1.64 17.53 20.00
CA THR A 220 -3.03 17.60 20.46
C THR A 220 -3.27 16.83 21.75
N SER A 221 -4.13 17.38 22.63
CA SER A 221 -4.65 16.61 23.76
C SER A 221 -5.68 15.62 23.23
N ILE A 222 -5.32 14.34 23.23
CA ILE A 222 -6.19 13.27 22.72
C ILE A 222 -7.41 13.11 23.62
N TRP A 223 -7.27 13.39 24.91
CA TRP A 223 -8.38 13.23 25.84
C TRP A 223 -9.04 14.57 26.16
N GLY A 224 -10.35 14.63 25.93
CA GLY A 224 -11.23 15.74 26.25
C GLY A 224 -12.34 15.32 27.20
N ILE A 225 -12.88 16.27 27.94
CA ILE A 225 -13.81 16.02 29.04
C ILE A 225 -15.11 16.78 28.80
N TYR A 226 -16.23 16.13 29.09
CA TYR A 226 -17.49 16.79 29.41
C TYR A 226 -18.06 16.20 30.71
N GLY A 227 -17.60 16.69 31.88
CA GLY A 227 -18.19 16.32 33.18
C GLY A 227 -17.21 16.11 34.35
N TRP A 228 -17.77 15.99 35.55
CA TRP A 228 -17.06 15.73 36.81
C TRP A 228 -17.31 14.27 37.25
N TYR A 229 -16.27 13.49 37.49
CA TYR A 229 -16.39 12.16 38.09
C TYR A 229 -16.27 12.27 39.61
N THR A 230 -17.25 11.77 40.35
CA THR A 230 -17.15 11.65 41.81
C THR A 230 -16.83 10.20 42.16
N ASN A 231 -15.64 9.95 42.71
CA ASN A 231 -15.25 8.60 43.09
C ASN A 231 -16.12 8.03 44.22
N GLN A 232 -16.01 6.73 44.50
CA GLN A 232 -16.73 6.07 45.61
C GLN A 232 -16.45 6.70 46.99
N LYS A 233 -15.45 7.58 47.10
CA LYS A 233 -15.08 8.33 48.30
C LYS A 233 -15.62 9.77 48.28
N GLY A 234 -16.47 10.15 47.33
CA GLY A 234 -17.08 11.48 47.27
C GLY A 234 -16.18 12.58 46.71
N VAL A 235 -15.03 12.24 46.13
CA VAL A 235 -14.09 13.22 45.58
C VAL A 235 -14.35 13.39 44.10
N SER A 236 -14.70 14.62 43.69
CA SER A 236 -14.88 14.98 42.29
C SER A 236 -13.52 15.25 41.63
N THR A 237 -13.10 14.40 40.69
CA THR A 237 -11.90 14.56 39.88
C THR A 237 -12.23 14.46 38.39
N GLN A 238 -11.40 15.07 37.54
CA GLN A 238 -11.41 14.81 36.10
C GLN A 238 -10.69 13.48 35.87
N GLY A 239 -11.38 12.48 35.31
CA GLY A 239 -10.83 11.13 35.10
C GLY A 239 -10.92 10.73 33.64
N TYR A 240 -9.78 10.33 33.07
CA TYR A 240 -9.69 9.67 31.76
C TYR A 240 -9.74 8.18 32.02
N TYR A 241 -10.68 7.44 31.41
CA TYR A 241 -10.80 6.02 31.72
C TYR A 241 -10.95 5.14 30.48
N THR A 242 -10.07 4.14 30.32
CA THR A 242 -10.23 3.03 29.36
C THR A 242 -9.58 1.70 29.81
N ILE A 243 -10.24 0.62 29.38
CA ILE A 243 -10.05 -0.85 29.54
C ILE A 243 -10.60 -1.46 30.82
N GLU A 244 -11.58 -2.34 30.64
CA GLU A 244 -12.02 -3.34 31.61
C GLU A 244 -11.19 -4.61 31.39
N ASP A 245 -9.94 -4.61 31.87
CA ASP A 245 -9.37 -5.86 32.36
C ASP A 245 -9.84 -5.96 33.81
N GLY A 246 -10.25 -7.14 34.27
CA GLY A 246 -10.93 -7.40 35.55
C GLY A 246 -10.14 -7.05 36.82
N SER A 247 -9.19 -6.13 36.72
CA SER A 247 -8.17 -5.71 37.67
C SER A 247 -8.31 -4.25 38.15
N ASN A 248 -9.37 -3.50 37.77
CA ASN A 248 -9.64 -2.12 38.21
C ASN A 248 -8.52 -1.09 37.92
N ASN A 249 -7.56 -1.38 37.04
CA ASN A 249 -6.45 -0.49 36.73
C ASN A 249 -6.63 0.08 35.32
N ILE A 250 -6.65 1.41 35.23
CA ILE A 250 -7.07 2.15 34.05
C ILE A 250 -5.92 3.05 33.61
N ASP A 251 -5.45 2.91 32.37
CA ASP A 251 -4.79 3.94 31.56
C ASP A 251 -4.37 3.35 30.19
N ILE A 252 -5.05 3.70 29.10
CA ILE A 252 -4.45 3.56 27.76
C ILE A 252 -3.55 4.76 27.56
N VAL A 253 -2.24 4.52 27.43
CA VAL A 253 -1.29 5.53 26.97
C VAL A 253 -1.45 5.65 25.46
N PRO A 254 -1.96 6.77 24.93
CA PRO A 254 -2.08 6.92 23.49
C PRO A 254 -0.69 6.95 22.85
N GLN A 255 -0.59 6.34 21.67
CA GLN A 255 0.55 6.56 20.80
C GLN A 255 0.35 7.86 20.03
N TYR A 256 1.45 8.54 19.71
CA TYR A 256 1.42 9.78 18.95
C TYR A 256 2.14 9.59 17.63
N GLY A 257 1.54 10.11 16.57
CA GLY A 257 2.10 10.08 15.23
C GLY A 257 1.74 11.31 14.42
N ASP A 258 1.90 11.17 13.10
CA ASP A 258 1.57 12.21 12.14
C ASP A 258 0.07 12.36 11.95
N LYS A 259 -0.33 13.55 11.49
CA LYS A 259 -1.72 13.83 11.17
C LYS A 259 -2.17 12.91 10.04
N LYS A 260 -3.26 12.17 10.25
CA LYS A 260 -3.91 11.38 9.18
C LYS A 260 -4.93 12.24 8.46
N ASP A 261 -4.57 12.76 7.29
CA ASP A 261 -5.48 13.57 6.49
C ASP A 261 -6.58 12.70 5.87
N ILE A 262 -7.83 13.02 6.19
CA ILE A 262 -9.00 12.31 5.66
C ILE A 262 -9.62 13.01 4.45
N SER A 263 -9.13 14.17 4.02
CA SER A 263 -9.72 14.94 2.93
C SER A 263 -9.57 14.25 1.58
N LEU A 264 -10.54 14.46 0.70
CA LEU A 264 -10.50 13.94 -0.68
C LEU A 264 -9.30 14.49 -1.47
N ALA A 265 -8.89 15.73 -1.19
CA ALA A 265 -7.76 16.36 -1.86
C ALA A 265 -6.43 15.64 -1.58
N ASN A 266 -6.27 15.10 -0.37
CA ASN A 266 -5.06 14.40 0.06
C ASN A 266 -5.20 12.87 0.01
N ASN A 267 -6.35 12.35 -0.43
CA ASN A 267 -6.53 10.93 -0.71
C ASN A 267 -6.88 10.68 -2.19
N SER A 268 -5.84 10.49 -3.01
CA SER A 268 -5.99 10.24 -4.45
C SER A 268 -6.71 8.93 -4.77
N VAL A 269 -6.70 7.96 -3.84
CA VAL A 269 -7.29 6.64 -4.08
C VAL A 269 -8.81 6.71 -3.92
N MET A 270 -9.28 7.31 -2.83
CA MET A 270 -10.69 7.51 -2.56
C MET A 270 -11.35 8.47 -3.56
N SER A 271 -10.67 9.56 -3.93
CA SER A 271 -11.17 10.47 -4.97
C SER A 271 -11.32 9.78 -6.33
N LYS A 272 -10.36 8.95 -6.74
CA LYS A 272 -10.48 8.11 -7.95
C LYS A 272 -11.59 7.07 -7.83
N TYR A 273 -11.74 6.43 -6.68
CA TYR A 273 -12.81 5.46 -6.42
C TYR A 273 -14.18 6.10 -6.61
N ILE A 274 -14.41 7.24 -5.96
CA ILE A 274 -15.66 7.99 -6.08
C ILE A 274 -15.89 8.41 -7.54
N ALA A 275 -14.89 8.99 -8.20
CA ALA A 275 -15.01 9.39 -9.60
C ALA A 275 -15.36 8.21 -10.52
N ALA A 276 -14.73 7.05 -10.33
CA ALA A 276 -15.04 5.84 -11.09
C ALA A 276 -16.48 5.35 -10.85
N LYS A 277 -16.98 5.44 -9.61
CA LYS A 277 -18.38 5.12 -9.30
C LYS A 277 -19.35 6.14 -9.89
N GLN A 278 -19.00 7.43 -9.93
CA GLN A 278 -19.78 8.45 -10.61
C GLN A 278 -19.83 8.22 -12.13
N THR A 279 -18.70 7.89 -12.78
CA THR A 279 -18.65 7.59 -14.22
C THR A 279 -19.40 6.31 -14.55
N ALA A 280 -19.20 5.23 -13.79
CA ALA A 280 -20.00 4.02 -13.92
C ALA A 280 -21.48 4.35 -13.76
N ALA A 281 -21.80 5.29 -12.86
CA ALA A 281 -23.15 5.81 -12.71
C ALA A 281 -23.64 6.64 -13.93
N ALA A 282 -22.78 7.31 -14.67
CA ALA A 282 -23.21 8.05 -15.86
C ALA A 282 -23.43 7.13 -17.09
N GLU A 283 -22.69 6.01 -17.18
CA GLU A 283 -22.54 5.23 -18.42
C GLU A 283 -23.50 4.03 -18.59
N THR A 284 -24.28 3.62 -17.57
CA THR A 284 -25.06 2.37 -17.65
C THR A 284 -26.54 2.53 -18.02
N ASN A 285 -26.87 1.96 -19.18
CA ASN A 285 -28.23 1.66 -19.66
C ASN A 285 -28.92 0.65 -18.72
N SER A 286 -30.18 0.93 -18.35
CA SER A 286 -31.35 0.10 -17.94
C SER A 286 -31.26 -1.37 -17.47
N THR A 287 -30.09 -2.00 -17.33
CA THR A 287 -29.90 -3.39 -16.88
C THR A 287 -28.87 -3.52 -15.76
N THR A 288 -28.11 -2.46 -15.45
CA THR A 288 -27.17 -2.41 -14.33
C THR A 288 -27.34 -1.08 -13.61
N HIS A 289 -27.69 -1.22 -12.35
CA HIS A 289 -28.41 -0.25 -11.55
C HIS A 289 -27.64 1.01 -11.20
N VAL A 290 -28.06 2.11 -11.81
CA VAL A 290 -27.22 3.28 -11.80
C VAL A 290 -28.04 4.55 -12.09
N TYR A 291 -27.77 5.57 -11.28
CA TYR A 291 -28.07 6.99 -11.45
C TYR A 291 -29.50 7.46 -11.18
N SER A 292 -29.59 8.38 -10.23
CA SER A 292 -30.72 9.27 -10.11
C SER A 292 -30.19 10.70 -10.07
N ASP A 293 -30.23 11.41 -11.22
CA ASP A 293 -30.03 12.87 -11.29
C ASP A 293 -31.24 13.57 -10.67
N TYR A 294 -31.38 13.44 -9.36
CA TYR A 294 -32.34 14.27 -8.67
C TYR A 294 -31.64 15.53 -8.21
N THR A 295 -31.83 16.57 -9.00
CA THR A 295 -31.68 17.97 -8.58
C THR A 295 -32.85 18.32 -7.65
N GLY A 296 -32.87 17.74 -6.45
CA GLY A 296 -33.93 17.88 -5.44
C GLY A 296 -33.43 17.54 -4.03
N SER A 297 -34.13 18.00 -3.00
CA SER A 297 -33.62 18.13 -1.62
C SER A 297 -33.34 16.81 -0.88
N SER A 298 -33.96 15.67 -1.23
CA SER A 298 -33.69 14.36 -0.61
C SER A 298 -34.21 13.18 -1.45
N GLN A 299 -33.58 12.01 -1.37
CA GLN A 299 -34.05 10.75 -1.97
C GLN A 299 -34.11 9.61 -0.95
N SER A 300 -35.14 8.76 -1.03
CA SER A 300 -35.31 7.62 -0.12
C SER A 300 -35.35 6.30 -0.89
N PHE A 301 -34.58 5.33 -0.40
CA PHE A 301 -34.49 3.98 -0.93
C PHE A 301 -34.85 2.94 0.12
N TYR A 302 -35.46 1.84 -0.32
CA TYR A 302 -35.91 0.73 0.51
C TYR A 302 -35.49 -0.60 -0.11
N THR A 303 -35.25 -1.62 0.69
CA THR A 303 -34.99 -2.97 0.15
C THR A 303 -36.19 -3.53 -0.59
N ASN A 304 -35.97 -4.15 -1.75
CA ASN A 304 -36.97 -4.92 -2.47
C ASN A 304 -36.33 -6.14 -3.12
N SER A 305 -37.08 -7.24 -3.16
CA SER A 305 -36.63 -8.52 -3.70
C SER A 305 -37.36 -8.83 -5.00
N VAL A 306 -36.64 -8.84 -6.12
CA VAL A 306 -37.18 -9.16 -7.45
C VAL A 306 -36.36 -10.30 -8.04
N ASN A 307 -37.02 -11.38 -8.49
CA ASN A 307 -36.35 -12.54 -9.11
C ASN A 307 -35.18 -13.12 -8.27
N ASN A 308 -35.35 -13.24 -6.95
CA ASN A 308 -34.33 -13.70 -5.99
C ASN A 308 -33.10 -12.79 -5.85
N TYR A 309 -33.16 -11.55 -6.37
CA TYR A 309 -32.16 -10.52 -6.16
C TYR A 309 -32.73 -9.41 -5.27
N THR A 310 -32.06 -9.16 -4.15
CA THR A 310 -32.44 -8.16 -3.16
C THR A 310 -31.46 -6.99 -3.23
N GLY A 311 -31.96 -5.84 -3.67
CA GLY A 311 -31.22 -4.59 -3.71
C GLY A 311 -32.04 -3.44 -3.16
N LEU A 312 -31.54 -2.22 -3.29
CA LEU A 312 -32.30 -1.04 -2.92
C LEU A 312 -33.16 -0.54 -4.05
N THR A 313 -34.27 0.11 -3.73
CA THR A 313 -35.11 0.70 -4.75
C THR A 313 -35.83 1.95 -4.27
N ASN A 314 -36.07 2.86 -5.21
CA ASN A 314 -37.02 3.96 -5.07
C ASN A 314 -38.25 3.76 -5.99
N GLN A 315 -38.29 2.69 -6.79
CA GLN A 315 -39.36 2.34 -7.74
C GLN A 315 -39.44 0.83 -7.93
N TYR A 316 -40.62 0.21 -7.83
CA TYR A 316 -40.80 -1.24 -7.77
C TYR A 316 -40.19 -2.08 -8.93
N ASP A 317 -39.69 -1.46 -10.00
CA ASP A 317 -39.17 -2.11 -11.21
C ASP A 317 -37.64 -2.37 -11.22
N ARG A 318 -36.85 -1.80 -10.29
CA ARG A 318 -35.36 -1.84 -10.32
C ARG A 318 -34.73 -1.98 -8.93
N ASN A 319 -33.54 -2.59 -8.83
CA ASN A 319 -32.84 -2.90 -7.56
C ASN A 319 -31.34 -2.48 -7.52
N TYR A 320 -31.00 -1.32 -6.98
CA TYR A 320 -29.67 -0.73 -6.92
C TYR A 320 -28.70 -1.33 -5.88
N THR A 321 -27.43 -1.49 -6.31
CA THR A 321 -26.25 -1.75 -5.47
C THR A 321 -25.23 -0.61 -5.47
N LEU A 322 -25.39 0.34 -6.39
CA LEU A 322 -24.66 1.60 -6.41
C LEU A 322 -25.67 2.74 -6.49
N ILE A 323 -25.60 3.66 -5.53
CA ILE A 323 -26.42 4.87 -5.47
C ILE A 323 -25.48 6.07 -5.42
N VAL A 324 -25.67 7.01 -6.34
CA VAL A 324 -24.95 8.28 -6.36
C VAL A 324 -25.98 9.40 -6.48
N VAL A 325 -26.01 10.32 -5.52
CA VAL A 325 -27.02 11.39 -5.42
C VAL A 325 -26.34 12.72 -5.05
N SER A 326 -26.77 13.82 -5.66
CA SER A 326 -26.21 15.16 -5.42
C SER A 326 -26.74 15.86 -4.16
N GLY A 327 -27.61 15.21 -3.38
CA GLY A 327 -28.30 15.75 -2.20
C GLY A 327 -28.51 14.70 -1.11
N ASP A 328 -29.43 14.93 -0.17
CA ASP A 328 -29.65 14.02 0.96
C ASP A 328 -30.14 12.63 0.48
N VAL A 329 -29.67 11.57 1.15
CA VAL A 329 -30.04 10.18 0.85
C VAL A 329 -30.50 9.49 2.11
N GLN A 330 -31.68 8.87 2.06
CA GLN A 330 -32.17 7.95 3.06
C GLN A 330 -32.13 6.52 2.52
N VAL A 331 -31.57 5.61 3.29
CA VAL A 331 -31.41 4.20 2.93
C VAL A 331 -32.06 3.36 4.02
N ASN A 332 -33.07 2.57 3.66
CA ASN A 332 -33.78 1.69 4.58
C ASN A 332 -33.54 0.23 4.18
N VAL A 333 -32.73 -0.47 4.97
CA VAL A 333 -32.36 -1.87 4.71
C VAL A 333 -33.09 -2.79 5.69
N GLN A 334 -34.17 -3.40 5.22
CA GLN A 334 -35.04 -4.28 6.02
C GLN A 334 -34.92 -5.76 5.64
N GLU A 335 -34.19 -6.06 4.56
CA GLU A 335 -33.94 -7.40 4.06
C GLU A 335 -32.45 -7.61 3.78
N LYS A 336 -32.03 -8.87 3.72
CA LYS A 336 -30.67 -9.24 3.37
C LYS A 336 -30.40 -8.88 1.89
N LEU A 337 -29.49 -7.94 1.65
CA LEU A 337 -28.95 -7.61 0.34
C LEU A 337 -28.25 -8.81 -0.31
N SER A 338 -28.35 -8.92 -1.63
CA SER A 338 -27.69 -9.98 -2.40
C SER A 338 -26.19 -9.74 -2.58
N GLU A 339 -25.75 -8.47 -2.53
CA GLU A 339 -24.36 -8.04 -2.78
C GLU A 339 -24.01 -6.82 -1.90
N ALA A 340 -22.72 -6.42 -1.92
CA ALA A 340 -22.27 -5.21 -1.25
C ALA A 340 -22.90 -3.95 -1.87
N LEU A 341 -23.28 -3.00 -1.01
CA LEU A 341 -23.96 -1.78 -1.39
C LEU A 341 -23.05 -0.57 -1.21
N VAL A 342 -23.00 0.30 -2.21
CA VAL A 342 -22.27 1.58 -2.17
C VAL A 342 -23.25 2.73 -2.34
N VAL A 343 -23.22 3.67 -1.41
CA VAL A 343 -24.07 4.87 -1.40
C VAL A 343 -23.20 6.10 -1.28
N ILE A 344 -23.29 6.99 -2.26
CA ILE A 344 -22.51 8.22 -2.37
C ILE A 344 -23.47 9.42 -2.41
N SER A 345 -23.34 10.33 -1.44
CA SER A 345 -23.95 11.64 -1.47
C SER A 345 -22.88 12.71 -1.72
N LEU A 346 -22.99 13.44 -2.82
CA LEU A 346 -22.00 14.45 -3.23
C LEU A 346 -22.11 15.73 -2.39
N ASN A 347 -23.34 16.19 -2.14
CA ASN A 347 -23.59 17.46 -1.41
C ASN A 347 -24.73 17.36 -0.39
N GLY A 348 -24.94 16.19 0.22
CA GLY A 348 -25.98 15.98 1.22
C GLY A 348 -25.60 14.98 2.30
N ASN A 349 -26.52 14.78 3.22
CA ASN A 349 -26.42 13.84 4.32
C ASN A 349 -26.88 12.44 3.90
N ILE A 350 -26.37 11.42 4.57
CA ILE A 350 -26.86 10.04 4.44
C ILE A 350 -27.52 9.62 5.76
N GLN A 351 -28.78 9.21 5.71
CA GLN A 351 -29.45 8.53 6.82
C GLN A 351 -29.63 7.06 6.46
N ALA A 352 -28.90 6.16 7.12
CA ALA A 352 -28.97 4.71 6.90
C ALA A 352 -29.69 4.04 8.08
N ASN A 353 -30.88 3.50 7.84
CA ASN A 353 -31.66 2.71 8.78
C ASN A 353 -31.54 1.22 8.41
N VAL A 354 -30.85 0.44 9.23
CA VAL A 354 -30.47 -0.94 8.93
C VAL A 354 -31.02 -1.89 9.98
N GLN A 355 -31.95 -2.76 9.57
CA GLN A 355 -32.76 -3.58 10.48
C GLN A 355 -32.62 -5.09 10.25
N ASN A 356 -32.02 -5.55 9.13
CA ASN A 356 -31.89 -6.99 8.86
C ASN A 356 -30.79 -7.32 7.84
N THR A 357 -29.54 -7.42 8.29
CA THR A 357 -28.39 -7.50 7.36
C THR A 357 -27.24 -8.36 7.84
N LYS A 358 -27.48 -9.46 8.58
CA LYS A 358 -26.37 -10.37 8.92
C LYS A 358 -25.60 -10.70 7.63
N ASP A 359 -24.33 -10.26 7.62
CA ASP A 359 -23.31 -10.52 6.61
C ASP A 359 -23.25 -9.59 5.36
N ASN A 360 -23.96 -8.45 5.34
CA ASN A 360 -23.88 -7.53 4.19
C ASN A 360 -23.00 -6.30 4.45
N ASN A 361 -22.17 -5.95 3.47
CA ASN A 361 -21.25 -4.82 3.53
C ASN A 361 -21.87 -3.57 2.91
N LEU A 362 -21.91 -2.47 3.67
CA LEU A 362 -22.37 -1.16 3.21
C LEU A 362 -21.22 -0.16 3.21
N MET A 363 -21.00 0.51 2.09
CA MET A 363 -20.12 1.66 1.99
C MET A 363 -20.96 2.93 1.87
N LEU A 364 -20.83 3.83 2.84
CA LEU A 364 -21.55 5.10 2.91
C LEU A 364 -20.56 6.25 2.79
N ILE A 365 -20.70 7.07 1.75
CA ILE A 365 -19.79 8.17 1.44
C ILE A 365 -20.59 9.46 1.35
N SER A 366 -20.33 10.41 2.24
CA SER A 366 -20.91 11.76 2.15
C SER A 366 -19.76 12.75 2.03
N GLU A 367 -19.54 13.31 0.84
CA GLU A 367 -18.36 14.17 0.60
C GLU A 367 -18.43 15.46 1.44
N ASN A 368 -19.62 16.05 1.58
CA ASN A 368 -19.82 17.36 2.20
C ASN A 368 -20.88 17.37 3.32
N GLY A 369 -21.48 16.23 3.66
CA GLY A 369 -22.54 16.12 4.66
C GLY A 369 -22.24 15.14 5.79
N ASN A 370 -23.24 14.85 6.59
CA ASN A 370 -23.17 13.91 7.71
C ASN A 370 -23.65 12.52 7.30
N ILE A 371 -23.22 11.49 8.03
CA ILE A 371 -23.76 10.14 7.93
C ILE A 371 -24.40 9.80 9.28
N SER A 372 -25.65 9.38 9.28
CA SER A 372 -26.37 8.88 10.46
C SER A 372 -26.72 7.42 10.24
N LEU A 373 -26.07 6.52 10.97
CA LEU A 373 -26.31 5.09 10.96
C LEU A 373 -27.20 4.71 12.14
N GLN A 374 -28.41 4.26 11.84
CA GLN A 374 -29.31 3.64 12.80
C GLN A 374 -29.28 2.13 12.57
N ASN A 375 -28.75 1.37 13.53
CA ASN A 375 -28.68 -0.08 13.44
C ASN A 375 -29.42 -0.76 14.60
N SER A 376 -30.43 -1.56 14.28
CA SER A 376 -31.13 -2.39 15.27
C SER A 376 -30.58 -3.82 15.36
N VAL A 377 -29.69 -4.17 14.43
CA VAL A 377 -29.05 -5.49 14.30
C VAL A 377 -27.57 -5.31 13.99
N ALA A 378 -26.81 -6.41 13.97
CA ALA A 378 -25.42 -6.39 13.57
C ALA A 378 -25.28 -6.01 12.08
N VAL A 379 -24.37 -5.09 11.77
CA VAL A 379 -24.18 -4.52 10.42
C VAL A 379 -22.70 -4.44 10.07
N ASN A 380 -22.35 -4.60 8.78
CA ASN A 380 -21.00 -4.31 8.30
C ASN A 380 -20.98 -2.99 7.53
N VAL A 381 -20.30 -1.96 8.04
CA VAL A 381 -20.36 -0.59 7.51
C VAL A 381 -18.97 0.04 7.42
N TRP A 382 -18.70 0.64 6.26
CA TRP A 382 -17.58 1.54 6.00
C TRP A 382 -18.15 2.93 5.71
N ALA A 383 -17.95 3.87 6.64
CA ALA A 383 -18.50 5.21 6.55
C ALA A 383 -17.37 6.23 6.34
N TYR A 384 -17.55 7.13 5.37
CA TYR A 384 -16.60 8.20 5.06
C TYR A 384 -17.32 9.54 4.90
N ALA A 385 -17.13 10.43 5.88
CA ALA A 385 -17.67 11.79 5.90
C ALA A 385 -16.57 12.82 6.20
N PRO A 386 -15.66 13.12 5.25
CA PRO A 386 -14.46 13.91 5.50
C PRO A 386 -14.73 15.33 6.00
N ASN A 387 -15.89 15.89 5.68
CA ASN A 387 -16.31 17.23 6.09
C ASN A 387 -17.42 17.25 7.14
N GLY A 388 -17.94 16.08 7.55
CA GLY A 388 -19.11 15.96 8.40
C GLY A 388 -18.96 14.95 9.53
N THR A 389 -20.08 14.68 10.20
CA THR A 389 -20.14 13.77 11.34
C THR A 389 -20.62 12.39 10.91
N VAL A 390 -19.92 11.34 11.32
CA VAL A 390 -20.45 9.97 11.32
C VAL A 390 -21.10 9.71 12.68
N LEU A 391 -22.42 9.67 12.73
CA LEU A 391 -23.23 9.38 13.90
C LEU A 391 -23.69 7.92 13.87
N VAL A 392 -23.44 7.18 14.95
CA VAL A 392 -24.00 5.86 15.20
C VAL A 392 -25.06 5.98 16.29
N ASP A 393 -26.30 5.77 15.89
CA ASP A 393 -27.52 5.96 16.70
C ASP A 393 -28.53 4.83 16.44
N GLY A 394 -28.20 3.62 16.88
CA GLY A 394 -29.02 2.42 16.85
C GLY A 394 -29.48 1.92 18.23
N SER A 395 -29.67 0.61 18.34
CA SER A 395 -30.12 -0.08 19.57
C SER A 395 -29.02 -0.90 20.27
N GLY A 396 -27.75 -0.49 20.15
CA GLY A 396 -26.62 -1.15 20.80
C GLY A 396 -26.11 -2.41 20.08
N ALA A 397 -26.49 -2.62 18.82
CA ALA A 397 -26.06 -3.80 18.07
C ALA A 397 -24.66 -3.62 17.46
N THR A 398 -24.01 -4.69 17.00
CA THR A 398 -22.63 -4.62 16.50
C THR A 398 -22.50 -3.85 15.19
N VAL A 399 -21.51 -2.97 15.07
CA VAL A 399 -21.08 -2.34 13.82
C VAL A 399 -19.68 -2.85 13.50
N THR A 400 -19.56 -3.63 12.44
CA THR A 400 -18.29 -4.18 11.96
C THR A 400 -17.79 -3.37 10.77
N GLY A 401 -16.54 -2.92 10.74
CA GLY A 401 -15.97 -2.15 9.63
C GLY A 401 -15.12 -0.99 10.10
N SER A 402 -15.31 0.18 9.48
CA SER A 402 -14.52 1.38 9.77
C SER A 402 -15.32 2.67 9.62
N LEU A 403 -15.19 3.57 10.59
CA LEU A 403 -15.92 4.84 10.65
C LEU A 403 -14.94 6.01 10.56
N VAL A 404 -15.00 6.75 9.46
CA VAL A 404 -14.09 7.86 9.15
C VAL A 404 -14.88 9.16 8.98
N GLY A 405 -14.56 10.19 9.75
CA GLY A 405 -15.23 11.47 9.59
C GLY A 405 -14.51 12.65 10.23
N LYS A 406 -14.95 13.86 9.89
CA LYS A 406 -14.52 15.08 10.60
C LYS A 406 -14.80 14.95 12.08
N ASN A 407 -15.99 14.45 12.40
CA ASN A 407 -16.33 13.98 13.74
C ASN A 407 -16.89 12.56 13.66
N VAL A 408 -16.67 11.76 14.70
CA VAL A 408 -17.37 10.49 14.90
C VAL A 408 -18.13 10.56 16.22
N LYS A 409 -19.40 10.19 16.26
CA LYS A 409 -20.26 10.32 17.44
C LYS A 409 -21.07 9.06 17.68
N PHE A 410 -21.14 8.64 18.94
CA PHE A 410 -21.94 7.51 19.39
C PHE A 410 -22.96 7.96 20.43
N THR A 411 -24.23 7.59 20.25
CA THR A 411 -25.34 7.91 21.17
C THR A 411 -26.04 6.66 21.73
N SER A 412 -25.79 5.49 21.15
CA SER A 412 -26.44 4.23 21.54
C SER A 412 -25.70 3.50 22.65
N TRP A 413 -26.43 3.17 23.71
CA TRP A 413 -25.92 2.37 24.82
C TRP A 413 -25.52 0.96 24.38
N GLY A 414 -24.40 0.46 24.91
CA GLY A 414 -24.00 -0.95 24.73
C GLY A 414 -23.47 -1.31 23.34
N GLN A 415 -23.24 -0.32 22.48
CA GLN A 415 -22.83 -0.54 21.08
C GLN A 415 -21.46 -1.23 20.99
N GLN A 416 -21.34 -2.25 20.15
CA GLN A 416 -20.06 -2.91 19.86
C GLN A 416 -19.52 -2.46 18.51
N ILE A 417 -18.30 -1.94 18.46
CA ILE A 417 -17.64 -1.50 17.23
C ILE A 417 -16.44 -2.41 16.96
N VAL A 418 -16.44 -3.12 15.85
CA VAL A 418 -15.44 -4.14 15.53
C VAL A 418 -14.77 -3.81 14.21
N TYR A 419 -13.45 -3.81 14.19
CA TYR A 419 -12.69 -3.58 12.97
C TYR A 419 -12.92 -4.69 11.94
N SER A 420 -13.02 -4.31 10.67
CA SER A 420 -12.91 -5.24 9.54
C SER A 420 -12.31 -4.53 8.33
N SER A 421 -11.44 -5.25 7.60
CA SER A 421 -10.77 -4.73 6.40
C SER A 421 -11.79 -4.41 5.31
N SER A 422 -11.59 -3.30 4.60
CA SER A 422 -12.46 -2.85 3.50
C SER A 422 -12.37 -3.69 2.21
N SER A 423 -11.53 -4.74 2.19
CA SER A 423 -11.12 -5.51 0.99
C SER A 423 -12.26 -5.95 0.06
N ASN A 424 -13.47 -6.13 0.61
CA ASN A 424 -14.70 -6.42 -0.13
C ASN A 424 -15.16 -5.31 -1.08
N PHE A 425 -14.60 -4.09 -0.99
CA PHE A 425 -14.91 -2.94 -1.85
C PHE A 425 -13.78 -2.58 -2.82
N SER A 426 -12.70 -3.36 -2.86
CA SER A 426 -11.56 -3.09 -3.73
C SER A 426 -11.97 -3.09 -5.21
N SER A 427 -11.66 -1.99 -5.91
CA SER A 427 -11.75 -1.93 -7.36
C SER A 427 -10.58 -2.72 -7.93
N SER A 428 -10.85 -3.72 -8.76
CA SER A 428 -9.84 -4.41 -9.56
C SER A 428 -9.17 -3.44 -10.54
N THR A 429 -8.18 -2.68 -10.08
CA THR A 429 -7.08 -2.24 -10.93
C THR A 429 -5.96 -3.24 -10.71
N SER A 430 -5.71 -4.02 -11.75
CA SER A 430 -4.63 -4.98 -11.86
C SER A 430 -3.29 -4.40 -11.38
N ASP A 431 -2.89 -4.78 -10.17
CA ASP A 431 -1.50 -5.05 -9.86
C ASP A 431 -1.48 -6.41 -9.15
N SER A 432 -0.98 -7.41 -9.88
CA SER A 432 -0.78 -8.75 -9.37
C SER A 432 0.33 -8.73 -8.30
N GLY A 433 -0.08 -8.52 -7.06
CA GLY A 433 0.77 -8.64 -5.88
C GLY A 433 0.02 -9.43 -4.82
N ASN A 434 0.38 -10.70 -4.69
CA ASN A 434 -0.18 -11.66 -3.74
C ASN A 434 -0.30 -11.07 -2.33
N SER A 435 -1.48 -11.19 -1.74
CA SER A 435 -1.82 -10.73 -0.40
C SER A 435 -1.34 -11.73 0.66
N SER A 436 -0.36 -11.34 1.47
CA SER A 436 -0.09 -11.94 2.76
C SER A 436 0.52 -10.91 3.71
N SER A 437 -0.03 -10.89 4.93
CA SER A 437 0.44 -10.27 6.18
C SER A 437 0.66 -8.75 6.23
N SER A 438 -0.19 -8.13 7.04
CA SER A 438 0.02 -6.94 7.89
C SER A 438 1.50 -6.58 8.18
N SER A 439 2.07 -5.71 7.34
CA SER A 439 3.03 -4.67 7.74
C SER A 439 2.99 -3.54 6.70
N THR A 440 3.11 -2.29 7.17
CA THR A 440 2.99 -1.05 6.41
C THR A 440 4.00 -1.00 5.26
N LYS A 441 3.59 -1.24 3.99
CA LYS A 441 4.54 -1.20 2.88
C LYS A 441 5.10 0.22 2.70
N GLY A 442 6.34 0.42 3.16
CA GLY A 442 7.12 1.62 2.89
C GLY A 442 7.45 1.81 1.40
N SER A 443 8.01 2.97 1.06
CA SER A 443 8.47 3.25 -0.29
C SER A 443 9.87 2.66 -0.50
N ILE A 444 10.09 2.04 -1.66
CA ILE A 444 11.39 1.49 -2.05
C ILE A 444 11.86 2.20 -3.31
N LYS A 445 13.13 2.59 -3.36
CA LYS A 445 13.76 3.16 -4.55
C LYS A 445 15.21 2.73 -4.67
N LEU A 446 15.72 2.65 -5.90
CA LEU A 446 17.15 2.61 -6.14
C LEU A 446 17.77 3.97 -5.81
N ILE A 447 18.93 3.96 -5.17
CA ILE A 447 19.71 5.15 -4.86
C ILE A 447 21.07 5.05 -5.52
N ASP A 448 21.60 6.20 -5.94
CA ASP A 448 22.90 6.27 -6.58
C ASP A 448 24.02 6.10 -5.53
N ASP A 449 24.98 5.23 -5.82
CA ASP A 449 26.07 4.85 -4.89
C ASP A 449 27.02 6.02 -4.60
N ASN A 450 26.99 7.08 -5.42
CA ASN A 450 27.82 8.27 -5.26
C ASN A 450 27.51 9.10 -3.99
N LYS A 451 26.51 8.72 -3.18
CA LYS A 451 26.14 9.44 -1.95
C LYS A 451 26.80 8.94 -0.66
N TYR A 452 27.49 7.80 -0.67
CA TYR A 452 28.01 7.17 0.57
C TYR A 452 29.50 6.80 0.52
N VAL A 453 30.25 7.29 -0.47
CA VAL A 453 31.70 7.18 -0.49
C VAL A 453 32.29 8.49 0.06
N SER A 454 32.57 8.52 1.36
CA SER A 454 33.45 9.52 2.00
C SER A 454 34.81 8.90 2.27
#